data_AF-A0A3S5JGF9-F1
#
_entry.id   AF-A0A3S5JGF9-F1
#
_cell.length_a   1.000
_cell.length_b   1.000
_cell.length_c   1.000
_cell.angle_alpha   90.00
_cell.angle_beta   90.00
_cell.angle_gamma   90.00
#
_symmetry.space_group_name_H-M   'P 1'
#
loop_
_entity.id
_entity.type
_entity.pdbx_description
1 polymer ?
#
loop_
_entity_poly.entity_id
_entity_poly.type
_entity_poly.pdbx_seq_one_letter_code
_entity_poly.pdbx_strand_id
1 'polypeptide(L)'
;MRKTYDRTCAGMVMGTFNYMSPEQKESAENVTAQSDLYSVGVLMYHLFTGKLPSGRYPDPSELNPDVSEELNQLILQCLQEDPNHRPDSAEELKIRLLAIPQGAHINEEQKLRAEQGFTSFKSKFLLLDVLREDRFGGVYLYQQKEKGTLLIVKKKVRGSSGYEAMSLLASVTHPNIVSTLGTFRNDDFFVLIQEYMSGGTLQDKLAFHLTWQQTLQIAKQLCEAVVFAHNNRLVHGHLRPTNVLFDPDRSVKVTDFWLQDDTSDV
;
A
#
# COMPACT_ATOMS: atom_id res chain seq x y z
N MET A 1 51.86 39.82 13.27
CA MET A 1 51.82 38.96 12.06
C MET A 1 51.06 37.69 12.42
N ARG A 2 49.85 37.45 11.90
CA ARG A 2 49.54 36.49 10.78
C ARG A 2 50.06 35.07 11.12
N LYS A 3 49.28 33.99 11.23
CA LYS A 3 48.08 33.55 10.49
C LYS A 3 47.26 32.51 11.30
N THR A 4 45.93 32.61 11.16
CA THR A 4 44.97 31.50 11.21
C THR A 4 45.17 30.56 10.01
N TYR A 5 44.97 29.25 10.20
CA TYR A 5 44.55 28.14 9.28
C TYR A 5 44.92 26.84 10.03
N ASP A 6 44.06 25.85 10.22
CA ASP A 6 43.43 25.10 9.13
C ASP A 6 41.99 24.67 9.38
N ARG A 7 41.24 24.77 8.29
CA ARG A 7 39.86 24.36 8.10
C ARG A 7 39.80 22.83 8.04
N THR A 8 38.79 22.23 8.66
CA THR A 8 38.41 20.83 8.40
C THR A 8 38.12 20.65 6.91
N CYS A 9 38.91 19.82 6.24
CA CYS A 9 38.74 19.47 4.83
C CYS A 9 37.34 18.89 4.56
N ALA A 10 36.58 19.56 3.70
CA ALA A 10 35.48 18.96 2.97
C ALA A 10 36.05 17.85 2.07
N GLY A 11 35.79 16.58 2.42
CA GLY A 11 36.39 15.46 1.69
C GLY A 11 35.94 14.04 2.09
N MET A 12 34.98 13.88 3.00
CA MET A 12 34.41 12.57 3.35
C MET A 12 32.94 12.48 2.95
N VAL A 13 32.66 12.44 1.64
CA VAL A 13 31.33 12.11 1.11
C VAL A 13 31.48 11.12 -0.04
N MET A 14 32.09 9.96 0.22
CA MET A 14 32.37 8.96 -0.82
C MET A 14 31.23 7.91 -0.97
N GLY A 15 30.33 7.80 0.03
CA GLY A 15 29.25 6.81 0.03
C GLY A 15 27.89 7.34 -0.42
N THR A 16 27.45 8.48 0.12
CA THR A 16 26.09 9.02 -0.10
C THR A 16 25.89 9.60 -1.51
N PHE A 17 26.96 10.14 -2.11
CA PHE A 17 26.87 10.82 -3.42
C PHE A 17 26.38 9.90 -4.55
N ASN A 18 26.73 8.61 -4.49
CA ASN A 18 26.37 7.65 -5.53
C ASN A 18 24.88 7.32 -5.57
N TYR A 19 24.14 7.60 -4.48
CA TYR A 19 22.70 7.37 -4.39
C TYR A 19 21.88 8.65 -4.62
N MET A 20 22.53 9.82 -4.66
CA MET A 20 21.84 11.09 -4.88
C MET A 20 21.28 11.17 -6.30
N SER A 21 20.05 11.67 -6.40
CA SER A 21 19.44 12.00 -7.68
C SER A 21 20.15 13.18 -8.36
N PRO A 22 19.96 13.35 -9.68
CA PRO A 22 20.58 14.45 -10.43
C PRO A 22 20.25 15.82 -9.83
N GLU A 23 18.99 16.07 -9.51
CA GLU A 23 18.54 17.34 -8.94
C GLU A 23 19.11 17.60 -7.52
N GLN A 24 19.33 16.55 -6.73
CA GLN A 24 20.00 16.64 -5.42
C GLN A 24 21.48 17.01 -5.53
N LYS A 25 22.15 16.54 -6.59
CA LYS A 25 23.56 16.87 -6.88
C LYS A 25 23.71 18.33 -7.31
N GLU A 26 22.71 18.89 -7.99
CA GLU A 26 22.68 20.31 -8.33
C GLU A 26 22.43 21.20 -7.10
N SER A 27 21.43 20.86 -6.28
CA SER A 27 21.13 21.56 -5.04
C SER A 27 20.36 20.68 -4.06
N ALA A 28 20.79 20.68 -2.79
CA ALA A 28 20.07 20.02 -1.71
C ALA A 28 18.65 20.59 -1.46
N GLU A 29 18.33 21.78 -1.98
CA GLU A 29 17.01 22.39 -1.87
C GLU A 29 15.99 21.80 -2.87
N ASN A 30 16.45 21.08 -3.89
CA ASN A 30 15.59 20.49 -4.93
C ASN A 30 15.08 19.08 -4.57
N VAL A 31 15.30 18.62 -3.34
CA VAL A 31 14.89 17.29 -2.87
C VAL A 31 13.37 17.17 -2.88
N THR A 32 12.86 16.13 -3.52
CA THR A 32 11.42 15.80 -3.53
C THR A 32 11.20 14.31 -3.34
N ALA A 33 9.94 13.88 -3.24
CA ALA A 33 9.60 12.45 -3.26
C ALA A 33 10.14 11.72 -4.51
N GLN A 34 10.29 12.43 -5.64
CA GLN A 34 10.88 11.86 -6.85
C GLN A 34 12.38 11.60 -6.72
N SER A 35 13.08 12.35 -5.87
CA SER A 35 14.49 12.11 -5.54
C SER A 35 14.68 10.80 -4.77
N ASP A 36 13.73 10.48 -3.88
CA ASP A 36 13.72 9.20 -3.17
C ASP A 36 13.47 8.03 -4.13
N LEU A 37 12.58 8.18 -5.11
CA LEU A 37 12.35 7.14 -6.13
C LEU A 37 13.58 6.85 -6.97
N TYR A 38 14.34 7.89 -7.33
CA TYR A 38 15.64 7.69 -7.98
C TYR A 38 16.60 6.90 -7.08
N SER A 39 16.69 7.27 -5.80
CA SER A 39 17.55 6.59 -4.82
C SER A 39 17.16 5.12 -4.66
N VAL A 40 15.86 4.80 -4.64
CA VAL A 40 15.35 3.42 -4.68
C VAL A 40 15.76 2.73 -5.98
N GLY A 41 15.68 3.41 -7.12
CA GLY A 41 16.17 2.92 -8.42
C GLY A 41 17.64 2.52 -8.39
N VAL A 42 18.51 3.36 -7.81
CA VAL A 42 19.94 3.07 -7.64
C VAL A 42 20.14 1.84 -6.78
N LEU A 43 19.41 1.73 -5.67
CA LEU A 43 19.48 0.57 -4.78
C LEU A 43 19.01 -0.71 -5.48
N MET A 44 17.90 -0.66 -6.23
CA MET A 44 17.42 -1.82 -7.00
C MET A 44 18.43 -2.23 -8.06
N TYR A 45 18.97 -1.29 -8.83
CA TYR A 45 20.03 -1.55 -9.80
C TYR A 45 21.21 -2.26 -9.12
N HIS A 46 21.64 -1.76 -7.95
CA HIS A 46 22.73 -2.37 -7.20
C HIS A 46 22.42 -3.78 -6.67
N LEU A 47 21.21 -3.98 -6.14
CA LEU A 47 20.77 -5.29 -5.64
C LEU A 47 20.73 -6.34 -6.75
N PHE A 48 20.24 -6.00 -7.93
CA PHE A 48 20.07 -6.96 -9.02
C PHE A 48 21.33 -7.16 -9.87
N THR A 49 22.23 -6.17 -9.94
CA THR A 49 23.43 -6.23 -10.81
C THR A 49 24.76 -6.33 -10.05
N GLY A 50 24.76 -6.06 -8.75
CA GLY A 50 25.97 -5.93 -7.94
C GLY A 50 26.81 -4.68 -8.25
N LYS A 51 26.37 -3.80 -9.15
CA LYS A 51 27.10 -2.59 -9.60
C LYS A 51 26.28 -1.33 -9.35
N LEU A 52 26.94 -0.17 -9.30
CA LEU A 52 26.24 1.12 -9.21
C LEU A 52 26.03 1.68 -10.62
N PRO A 53 24.88 2.33 -10.90
CA PRO A 53 24.65 3.02 -12.16
C PRO A 53 25.47 4.32 -12.19
N SER A 54 26.63 4.30 -12.87
CA SER A 54 27.52 5.47 -12.97
C SER A 54 27.92 5.74 -14.41
N GLY A 55 27.82 7.00 -14.85
CA GLY A 55 28.12 7.37 -16.23
C GLY A 55 27.18 6.68 -17.21
N ARG A 56 27.73 6.07 -18.26
CA ARG A 56 26.97 5.16 -19.12
C ARG A 56 27.03 3.76 -18.52
N TYR A 57 25.90 3.30 -17.99
CA TYR A 57 25.73 1.96 -17.43
C TYR A 57 24.86 1.09 -18.36
N PRO A 58 25.09 -0.23 -18.39
CA PRO A 58 24.25 -1.15 -19.16
C PRO A 58 22.91 -1.39 -18.45
N ASP A 59 21.95 -1.91 -19.20
CA ASP A 59 20.66 -2.31 -18.67
C ASP A 59 20.80 -3.43 -17.61
N PRO A 60 20.00 -3.43 -16.53
CA PRO A 60 20.00 -4.51 -15.54
C PRO A 60 19.93 -5.93 -16.13
N SER A 61 19.10 -6.15 -17.15
CA SER A 61 18.93 -7.45 -17.81
C SER A 61 20.16 -7.90 -18.60
N GLU A 62 21.03 -6.98 -19.05
CA GLU A 62 22.32 -7.33 -19.67
C GLU A 62 23.33 -7.87 -18.65
N LEU A 63 23.22 -7.44 -17.39
CA LEU A 63 24.12 -7.84 -16.31
C LEU A 63 23.62 -9.04 -15.50
N ASN A 64 22.30 -9.21 -15.42
CA ASN A 64 21.67 -10.31 -14.71
C ASN A 64 20.50 -10.88 -15.53
N PRO A 65 20.65 -12.06 -16.14
CA PRO A 65 19.60 -12.72 -16.92
C PRO A 65 18.33 -13.08 -16.15
N ASP A 66 18.38 -13.12 -14.81
CA ASP A 66 17.20 -13.38 -13.98
C ASP A 66 16.28 -12.14 -13.85
N VAL A 67 16.76 -10.96 -14.26
CA VAL A 67 15.96 -9.74 -14.30
C VAL A 67 15.02 -9.82 -15.50
N SER A 68 13.71 -9.91 -15.24
CA SER A 68 12.69 -9.87 -16.29
C SER A 68 12.67 -8.52 -17.00
N GLU A 69 12.15 -8.47 -18.21
CA GLU A 69 12.05 -7.23 -18.99
C GLU A 69 11.21 -6.17 -18.25
N GLU A 70 10.13 -6.58 -17.57
CA GLU A 70 9.28 -5.67 -16.81
C GLU A 70 10.02 -5.05 -15.61
N LEU A 71 10.84 -5.85 -14.91
CA LEU A 71 11.68 -5.35 -13.82
C LEU A 71 12.79 -4.45 -14.34
N ASN A 72 13.41 -4.81 -15.47
CA ASN A 72 14.42 -4.00 -16.16
C ASN A 72 13.88 -2.58 -16.44
N GLN A 73 12.74 -2.50 -17.12
CA GLN A 73 12.11 -1.23 -17.45
C GLN A 73 11.71 -0.43 -16.20
N LEU A 74 11.23 -1.08 -15.15
CA LEU A 74 10.87 -0.41 -13.91
C LEU A 74 12.07 0.21 -13.18
N ILE A 75 13.20 -0.50 -13.14
CA ILE A 75 14.46 0.01 -12.57
C ILE A 75 14.93 1.21 -13.38
N LEU A 76 14.96 1.09 -14.72
CA LEU A 76 15.39 2.18 -15.61
C LEU A 76 14.45 3.40 -15.58
N GLN A 77 13.16 3.18 -15.34
CA GLN A 77 12.21 4.26 -15.15
C GLN A 77 12.51 5.06 -13.86
N CYS A 78 12.90 4.38 -12.77
CA CYS A 78 13.30 5.07 -11.54
C CYS A 78 14.57 5.91 -11.75
N LEU A 79 15.47 5.45 -12.62
CA LEU A 79 16.76 6.09 -12.92
C LEU A 79 16.67 7.21 -13.99
N GLN A 80 15.47 7.62 -14.41
CA GLN A 80 15.32 8.74 -15.35
C GLN A 80 15.87 10.03 -14.76
N GLU A 81 16.61 10.78 -15.59
CA GLU A 81 17.20 12.07 -15.20
C GLU A 81 16.10 13.08 -14.85
N ASP A 82 15.09 13.21 -15.71
CA ASP A 82 13.91 14.05 -15.47
C ASP A 82 12.95 13.37 -14.47
N PRO A 83 12.69 14.01 -13.30
CA PRO A 83 11.76 13.50 -12.29
C PRO A 83 10.37 13.16 -12.80
N ASN A 84 9.87 13.82 -13.86
CA ASN A 84 8.52 13.60 -14.38
C ASN A 84 8.35 12.29 -15.16
N HIS A 85 9.45 11.63 -15.54
CA HIS A 85 9.42 10.34 -16.23
C HIS A 85 9.57 9.14 -15.28
N ARG A 86 9.84 9.40 -14.00
CA ARG A 86 9.90 8.39 -12.93
C ARG A 86 8.48 7.95 -12.54
N PRO A 87 8.30 6.88 -11.74
CA PRO A 87 6.98 6.51 -11.23
C PRO A 87 6.32 7.65 -10.45
N ASP A 88 5.00 7.78 -10.53
CA ASP A 88 4.27 8.90 -9.91
C ASP A 88 4.44 8.95 -8.39
N SER A 89 4.60 7.79 -7.74
CA SER A 89 4.77 7.67 -6.30
C SER A 89 5.46 6.37 -5.88
N ALA A 90 5.90 6.33 -4.63
CA ALA A 90 6.44 5.10 -4.02
C ALA A 90 5.38 4.00 -3.88
N GLU A 91 4.10 4.37 -3.76
CA GLU A 91 3.01 3.41 -3.73
C GLU A 91 2.85 2.74 -5.10
N GLU A 92 2.86 3.52 -6.19
CA GLU A 92 2.80 2.98 -7.55
C GLU A 92 3.99 2.06 -7.85
N LEU A 93 5.20 2.48 -7.48
CA LEU A 93 6.39 1.65 -7.61
C LEU A 93 6.24 0.31 -6.85
N LYS A 94 5.78 0.35 -5.60
CA LYS A 94 5.51 -0.84 -4.78
C LYS A 94 4.50 -1.77 -5.45
N ILE A 95 3.40 -1.23 -5.98
CA ILE A 95 2.35 -2.01 -6.65
C ILE A 95 2.92 -2.73 -7.87
N ARG A 96 3.69 -2.03 -8.70
CA ARG A 96 4.33 -2.62 -9.89
C ARG A 96 5.34 -3.70 -9.50
N LEU A 97 6.12 -3.49 -8.45
CA LEU A 97 7.04 -4.51 -7.90
C LEU A 97 6.31 -5.76 -7.40
N LEU A 98 5.12 -5.62 -6.79
CA LEU A 98 4.30 -6.75 -6.37
C LEU A 98 3.67 -7.49 -7.55
N ALA A 99 3.34 -6.77 -8.62
CA ALA A 99 2.71 -7.35 -9.81
C ALA A 99 3.68 -8.17 -10.68
N ILE A 100 4.94 -7.77 -10.79
CA ILE A 100 5.98 -8.48 -11.55
C ILE A 100 6.10 -9.97 -11.18
N PRO A 101 6.27 -10.36 -9.91
CA PRO A 101 6.36 -11.76 -9.53
C PRO A 101 5.00 -12.49 -9.58
N GLN A 102 3.89 -11.81 -9.87
CA GLN A 102 2.54 -12.39 -9.91
C GLN A 102 2.20 -13.24 -8.67
N GLY A 103 2.63 -12.77 -7.50
CA GLY A 103 2.45 -13.50 -6.24
C GLY A 103 3.42 -14.65 -5.99
N ALA A 104 4.53 -14.76 -6.73
CA ALA A 104 5.56 -15.79 -6.47
C ALA A 104 6.24 -15.66 -5.09
N HIS A 105 6.15 -14.49 -4.45
CA HIS A 105 6.60 -14.28 -3.07
C HIS A 105 5.60 -14.82 -2.03
N ILE A 106 4.38 -15.16 -2.44
CA ILE A 106 3.34 -15.70 -1.59
C ILE A 106 3.47 -17.23 -1.60
N ASN A 107 3.44 -17.85 -0.43
CA ASN A 107 3.56 -19.31 -0.37
C ASN A 107 2.32 -19.99 -0.97
N GLU A 108 2.49 -21.21 -1.50
CA GLU A 108 1.41 -21.92 -2.20
C GLU A 108 0.19 -22.19 -1.29
N GLU A 109 0.39 -22.42 0.01
CA GLU A 109 -0.72 -22.62 0.95
C GLU A 109 -1.57 -21.36 1.16
N GLN A 110 -0.93 -20.19 1.26
CA GLN A 110 -1.59 -18.89 1.34
C GLN A 110 -2.35 -18.60 0.05
N LYS A 111 -1.73 -18.86 -1.10
CA LYS A 111 -2.35 -18.70 -2.41
C LYS A 111 -3.59 -19.59 -2.54
N LEU A 112 -3.48 -20.87 -2.17
CA LEU A 112 -4.62 -21.79 -2.15
C LEU A 112 -5.73 -21.31 -1.23
N ARG A 113 -5.41 -20.81 -0.02
CA ARG A 113 -6.42 -20.29 0.93
C ARG A 113 -7.09 -19.01 0.46
N ALA A 114 -6.33 -18.09 -0.15
CA ALA A 114 -6.85 -16.87 -0.75
C ALA A 114 -7.79 -17.19 -1.93
N GLU A 115 -7.46 -18.20 -2.73
CA GLU A 115 -8.18 -18.57 -3.95
C GLU A 115 -9.24 -19.67 -3.76
N GLN A 116 -9.30 -20.31 -2.58
CA GLN A 116 -10.24 -21.38 -2.30
C GLN A 116 -11.69 -20.89 -2.47
N GLY A 117 -12.43 -21.58 -3.34
CA GLY A 117 -13.79 -21.31 -3.79
C GLY A 117 -13.98 -20.09 -4.70
N PHE A 118 -12.90 -19.64 -5.35
CA PHE A 118 -12.87 -18.52 -6.29
C PHE A 118 -12.35 -18.90 -7.69
N THR A 119 -12.75 -20.05 -8.24
CA THR A 119 -12.20 -20.55 -9.52
C THR A 119 -12.37 -19.58 -10.69
N SER A 120 -13.47 -18.83 -10.76
CA SER A 120 -13.70 -17.82 -11.82
C SER A 120 -12.99 -16.48 -11.57
N PHE A 121 -12.47 -16.23 -10.37
CA PHE A 121 -11.86 -14.96 -9.98
C PHE A 121 -10.42 -14.83 -10.52
N LYS A 122 -9.70 -15.95 -10.66
CA LYS A 122 -8.30 -15.98 -11.15
C LYS A 122 -8.11 -15.40 -12.55
N SER A 123 -9.13 -15.52 -13.41
CA SER A 123 -9.06 -15.03 -14.78
C SER A 123 -9.09 -13.50 -14.84
N LYS A 124 -9.75 -12.84 -13.87
CA LYS A 124 -9.97 -11.39 -13.86
C LYS A 124 -9.14 -10.64 -12.83
N PHE A 125 -8.66 -11.33 -11.80
CA PHE A 125 -7.94 -10.70 -10.68
C PHE A 125 -6.60 -11.38 -10.45
N LEU A 126 -5.61 -10.58 -10.09
CA LEU A 126 -4.26 -10.99 -9.71
C LEU A 126 -4.09 -10.76 -8.21
N LEU A 127 -3.72 -11.81 -7.46
CA LEU A 127 -3.34 -11.68 -6.06
C LEU A 127 -1.98 -10.99 -6.01
N LEU A 128 -1.92 -9.81 -5.39
CA LEU A 128 -0.69 -9.04 -5.24
C LEU A 128 0.01 -9.29 -3.92
N ASP A 129 -0.74 -9.40 -2.81
CA ASP A 129 -0.15 -9.55 -1.47
C ASP A 129 -1.14 -10.14 -0.45
N VAL A 130 -0.61 -10.72 0.63
CA VAL A 130 -1.35 -11.19 1.81
C VAL A 130 -1.09 -10.21 2.96
N LEU A 131 -2.01 -9.27 3.17
CA LEU A 131 -1.86 -8.22 4.18
C LEU A 131 -2.00 -8.75 5.61
N ARG A 132 -2.91 -9.72 5.80
CA ARG A 132 -3.13 -10.40 7.09
C ARG A 132 -3.76 -11.76 6.86
N GLU A 133 -3.39 -12.74 7.67
CA GLU A 133 -4.04 -14.05 7.66
C GLU A 133 -4.03 -14.68 9.05
N ASP A 134 -5.11 -15.34 9.42
CA ASP A 134 -5.25 -16.17 10.62
C ASP A 134 -6.12 -17.41 10.33
N ARG A 135 -6.35 -18.26 11.34
CA ARG A 135 -7.15 -19.49 11.20
C ARG A 135 -8.64 -19.24 10.88
N PHE A 136 -9.11 -18.01 11.06
CA PHE A 136 -10.51 -17.60 10.89
C PHE A 136 -10.73 -16.79 9.62
N GLY A 137 -9.68 -16.44 8.88
CA GLY A 137 -9.79 -15.65 7.66
C GLY A 137 -8.52 -14.96 7.21
N GLY A 138 -8.65 -14.08 6.23
CA GLY A 138 -7.53 -13.30 5.71
C GLY A 138 -7.97 -12.04 4.98
N VAL A 139 -7.01 -11.13 4.82
CA VAL A 139 -7.13 -9.86 4.10
C VAL A 139 -6.05 -9.85 3.03
N TYR A 140 -6.49 -9.73 1.79
CA TYR A 140 -5.65 -9.88 0.60
C TYR A 140 -5.76 -8.64 -0.27
N LEU A 141 -4.64 -8.26 -0.89
CA LEU A 141 -4.59 -7.22 -1.91
C LEU A 141 -4.67 -7.86 -3.29
N TYR A 142 -5.64 -7.45 -4.09
CA TYR A 142 -5.82 -7.90 -5.46
C TYR A 142 -5.77 -6.72 -6.44
N GLN A 143 -5.42 -7.02 -7.69
CA GLN A 143 -5.56 -6.11 -8.82
C GLN A 143 -6.49 -6.71 -9.87
N GLN A 144 -7.44 -5.92 -10.36
CA GLN A 144 -8.25 -6.28 -11.51
C GLN A 144 -7.44 -6.14 -12.80
N LYS A 145 -7.25 -7.24 -13.54
CA LYS A 145 -6.38 -7.30 -14.74
C LYS A 145 -6.83 -6.35 -15.86
N GLU A 146 -8.13 -6.16 -16.05
CA GLU A 146 -8.67 -5.33 -17.13
C GLU A 146 -8.46 -3.82 -16.91
N LYS A 147 -8.55 -3.36 -15.65
CA LYS A 147 -8.56 -1.92 -15.31
C LYS A 147 -7.35 -1.47 -14.50
N GLY A 148 -6.53 -2.40 -14.01
CA GLY A 148 -5.46 -2.11 -13.05
C GLY A 148 -5.96 -1.72 -11.65
N THR A 149 -7.27 -1.71 -11.41
CA THR A 149 -7.88 -1.26 -10.15
C THR A 149 -7.50 -2.18 -8.99
N LEU A 150 -7.07 -1.58 -7.88
CA LEU A 150 -6.76 -2.30 -6.64
C LEU A 150 -8.01 -2.55 -5.79
N LEU A 151 -8.01 -3.71 -5.13
CA LEU A 151 -9.13 -4.22 -4.34
C LEU A 151 -8.60 -4.87 -3.07
N ILE A 152 -9.36 -4.70 -1.98
CA ILE A 152 -9.15 -5.46 -0.75
C ILE A 152 -10.17 -6.59 -0.71
N VAL A 153 -9.69 -7.82 -0.61
CA VAL A 153 -10.54 -9.00 -0.44
C VAL A 153 -10.39 -9.48 0.99
N LYS A 154 -11.48 -9.38 1.76
CA LYS A 154 -11.56 -9.94 3.12
C LYS A 154 -12.31 -11.25 3.04
N LYS A 155 -11.75 -12.31 3.63
CA LYS A 155 -12.38 -13.63 3.74
C LYS A 155 -12.54 -13.98 5.21
N LYS A 156 -13.72 -14.47 5.60
CA LYS A 156 -14.02 -14.95 6.95
C LYS A 156 -14.72 -16.29 6.90
N VAL A 157 -14.28 -17.22 7.75
CA VAL A 157 -14.89 -18.55 7.90
C VAL A 157 -16.26 -18.41 8.57
N ARG A 158 -17.23 -19.20 8.15
CA ARG A 158 -18.57 -19.21 8.73
C ARG A 158 -18.53 -19.54 10.22
N GLY A 159 -19.32 -18.81 11.02
CA GLY A 159 -19.36 -18.96 12.48
C GLY A 159 -18.15 -18.36 13.20
N SER A 160 -17.20 -17.75 12.49
CA SER A 160 -16.17 -16.93 13.12
C SER A 160 -16.71 -15.53 13.46
N SER A 161 -16.13 -14.92 14.49
CA SER A 161 -16.51 -13.57 14.92
C SER A 161 -16.35 -12.56 13.77
N GLY A 162 -17.35 -11.68 13.61
CA GLY A 162 -17.40 -10.68 12.54
C GLY A 162 -17.95 -11.18 11.20
N TYR A 163 -18.28 -12.47 11.05
CA TYR A 163 -18.92 -13.01 9.83
C TYR A 163 -20.25 -12.32 9.52
N GLU A 164 -21.14 -12.20 10.51
CA GLU A 164 -22.46 -11.61 10.33
C GLU A 164 -22.37 -10.08 10.10
N ALA A 165 -21.44 -9.41 10.77
CA ALA A 165 -21.18 -7.99 10.55
C ALA A 165 -20.74 -7.71 9.11
N MET A 166 -19.85 -8.56 8.59
CA MET A 166 -19.37 -8.50 7.21
C MET A 166 -20.51 -8.73 6.21
N SER A 167 -21.44 -9.63 6.51
CA SER A 167 -22.67 -9.81 5.73
C SER A 167 -23.53 -8.56 5.69
N LEU A 168 -23.66 -7.85 6.82
CA LEU A 168 -24.48 -6.64 6.89
C LEU A 168 -23.80 -5.46 6.16
N LEU A 169 -22.47 -5.34 6.29
CA LEU A 169 -21.63 -4.37 5.56
C LEU A 169 -21.74 -4.52 4.03
N ALA A 170 -22.12 -5.69 3.54
CA ALA A 170 -22.35 -5.92 2.12
C ALA A 170 -23.56 -5.15 1.56
N SER A 171 -24.49 -4.77 2.43
CA SER A 171 -25.79 -4.20 2.07
C SER A 171 -25.92 -2.70 2.34
N VAL A 172 -24.84 -2.07 2.84
CA VAL A 172 -24.84 -0.66 3.24
C VAL A 172 -23.83 0.15 2.43
N THR A 173 -24.18 1.42 2.18
CA THR A 173 -23.30 2.37 1.52
C THR A 173 -23.32 3.68 2.31
N HIS A 174 -22.14 4.18 2.66
CA HIS A 174 -21.99 5.45 3.38
C HIS A 174 -20.66 6.11 2.98
N PRO A 175 -20.60 7.45 2.80
CA PRO A 175 -19.38 8.14 2.38
C PRO A 175 -18.18 7.90 3.30
N ASN A 176 -18.43 7.68 4.60
CA ASN A 176 -17.39 7.47 5.62
C ASN A 176 -17.25 6.01 6.09
N ILE A 177 -17.78 5.05 5.34
CA ILE A 177 -17.53 3.61 5.55
C ILE A 177 -16.94 3.05 4.26
N VAL A 178 -15.94 2.18 4.37
CA VAL A 178 -15.31 1.57 3.20
C VAL A 178 -16.35 0.80 2.39
N SER A 179 -16.44 1.14 1.11
CA SER A 179 -17.47 0.64 0.21
C SER A 179 -17.24 -0.81 -0.15
N THR A 180 -18.30 -1.60 -0.10
CA THR A 180 -18.30 -2.96 -0.64
C THR A 180 -18.61 -2.91 -2.12
N LEU A 181 -17.71 -3.47 -2.93
CA LEU A 181 -17.83 -3.56 -4.39
C LEU A 181 -18.48 -4.87 -4.84
N GLY A 182 -18.41 -5.90 -4.00
CA GLY A 182 -19.01 -7.19 -4.27
C GLY A 182 -18.83 -8.15 -3.12
N THR A 183 -19.61 -9.23 -3.13
CA THR A 183 -19.51 -10.29 -2.14
C THR A 183 -19.54 -11.66 -2.76
N PHE A 184 -19.00 -12.62 -2.03
CA PHE A 184 -19.12 -14.03 -2.35
C PHE A 184 -19.37 -14.82 -1.07
N ARG A 185 -20.26 -15.81 -1.15
CA ARG A 185 -20.61 -16.68 -0.03
C ARG A 185 -20.69 -18.12 -0.52
N ASN A 186 -20.13 -19.03 0.26
CA ASN A 186 -20.43 -20.45 0.17
C ASN A 186 -20.65 -21.01 1.59
N ASP A 187 -20.72 -22.34 1.71
CA ASP A 187 -21.02 -23.00 2.99
C ASP A 187 -19.95 -22.80 4.05
N ASP A 188 -18.70 -22.57 3.63
CA ASP A 188 -17.53 -22.52 4.51
C ASP A 188 -17.11 -21.08 4.86
N PHE A 189 -17.33 -20.12 3.96
CA PHE A 189 -16.81 -18.77 4.14
C PHE A 189 -17.64 -17.67 3.45
N PHE A 190 -17.45 -16.46 3.95
CA PHE A 190 -17.96 -15.22 3.38
C PHE A 190 -16.81 -14.30 2.98
N VAL A 191 -17.04 -13.55 1.90
CA VAL A 191 -16.03 -12.74 1.24
C VAL A 191 -16.62 -11.39 0.92
N LEU A 192 -15.86 -10.36 1.25
CA LEU A 192 -16.16 -8.96 1.01
C LEU A 192 -15.05 -8.41 0.12
N ILE A 193 -15.43 -7.91 -1.05
CA ILE A 193 -14.54 -7.21 -1.96
C ILE A 193 -14.79 -5.73 -1.74
N GLN A 194 -13.74 -5.00 -1.37
CA GLN A 194 -13.81 -3.58 -1.02
C GLN A 194 -12.85 -2.76 -1.88
N GLU A 195 -13.13 -1.46 -1.94
CA GLU A 195 -12.20 -0.48 -2.51
C GLU A 195 -10.86 -0.47 -1.75
N TYR A 196 -9.76 -0.28 -2.48
CA TYR A 196 -8.46 -0.02 -1.88
C TYR A 196 -8.34 1.45 -1.46
N MET A 197 -7.83 1.69 -0.26
CA MET A 197 -7.69 3.02 0.32
C MET A 197 -6.21 3.46 0.26
N SER A 198 -5.82 4.13 -0.82
CA SER A 198 -4.42 4.57 -1.05
C SER A 198 -3.97 5.74 -0.19
N GLY A 199 -4.89 6.47 0.47
CA GLY A 199 -4.54 7.61 1.31
C GLY A 199 -3.86 7.24 2.63
N GLY A 200 -3.72 5.94 2.93
CA GLY A 200 -3.15 5.41 4.17
C GLY A 200 -4.11 5.45 5.35
N THR A 201 -3.59 5.26 6.55
CA THR A 201 -4.36 5.19 7.80
C THR A 201 -4.23 6.48 8.62
N LEU A 202 -5.13 6.70 9.58
CA LEU A 202 -4.99 7.77 10.57
C LEU A 202 -3.75 7.56 11.44
N GLN A 203 -3.33 6.32 11.68
CA GLN A 203 -2.08 6.02 12.38
C GLN A 203 -0.88 6.66 11.69
N ASP A 204 -0.83 6.62 10.35
CA ASP A 204 0.23 7.24 9.56
C ASP A 204 0.17 8.77 9.63
N LYS A 205 -1.04 9.34 9.60
CA LYS A 205 -1.23 10.80 9.69
C LYS A 205 -0.88 11.35 11.07
N LEU A 206 -1.08 10.57 12.12
CA LEU A 206 -0.72 10.95 13.50
C LEU A 206 0.80 11.05 13.73
N ALA A 207 1.63 10.51 12.83
CA ALA A 207 3.06 10.74 12.85
C ALA A 207 3.43 12.21 12.50
N PHE A 208 2.48 12.96 11.93
CA PHE A 208 2.64 14.35 11.54
C PHE A 208 1.69 15.27 12.36
N HIS A 209 1.98 16.56 12.35
CA HIS A 209 1.13 17.54 13.03
C HIS A 209 -0.14 17.80 12.20
N LEU A 210 -1.29 17.41 12.74
CA LEU A 210 -2.60 17.75 12.19
C LEU A 210 -3.06 19.13 12.70
N THR A 211 -3.56 19.97 11.81
CA THR A 211 -4.16 21.25 12.20
C THR A 211 -5.50 21.01 12.91
N TRP A 212 -5.94 21.99 13.70
CA TRP A 212 -7.25 21.92 14.37
C TRP A 212 -8.41 21.71 13.39
N GLN A 213 -8.36 22.37 12.22
CA GLN A 213 -9.36 22.23 11.18
C GLN A 213 -9.39 20.81 10.60
N GLN A 214 -8.22 20.23 10.29
CA GLN A 214 -8.13 18.83 9.81
C GLN A 214 -8.64 17.85 10.87
N THR A 215 -8.23 18.04 12.12
CA THR A 215 -8.67 17.20 13.25
C THR A 215 -10.19 17.23 13.41
N LEU A 216 -10.82 18.41 13.36
CA LEU A 216 -12.28 18.54 13.42
C LEU A 216 -12.97 17.90 12.21
N GLN A 217 -12.42 18.04 10.99
CA GLN A 217 -12.95 17.40 9.79
C GLN A 217 -12.91 15.86 9.88
N ILE A 218 -11.82 15.31 10.40
CA ILE A 218 -11.68 13.87 10.65
C ILE A 218 -12.69 13.42 11.70
N ALA A 219 -12.73 14.11 12.85
CA ALA A 219 -13.63 13.76 13.95
C ALA A 219 -15.11 13.80 13.52
N LYS A 220 -15.51 14.80 12.74
CA LYS A 220 -16.87 14.91 12.19
C LYS A 220 -17.22 13.69 11.32
N GLN A 221 -16.36 13.34 10.36
CA GLN A 221 -16.59 12.21 9.45
C GLN A 221 -16.62 10.86 10.20
N LEU A 222 -15.79 10.71 11.24
CA LEU A 222 -15.85 9.55 12.12
C LEU A 222 -17.19 9.45 12.84
N CYS A 223 -17.69 10.56 13.39
CA CYS A 223 -19.01 10.59 14.01
C CYS A 223 -20.12 10.25 13.01
N GLU A 224 -20.04 10.75 11.78
CA GLU A 224 -21.00 10.42 10.70
C GLU A 224 -21.01 8.91 10.41
N ALA A 225 -19.84 8.28 10.28
CA ALA A 225 -19.72 6.84 10.11
C ALA A 225 -20.33 6.05 11.28
N VAL A 226 -20.05 6.46 12.52
CA VAL A 226 -20.52 5.78 13.73
C VAL A 226 -22.04 5.94 13.91
N VAL A 227 -22.59 7.13 13.66
CA VAL A 227 -24.04 7.37 13.68
C VAL A 227 -24.73 6.47 12.66
N PHE A 228 -24.20 6.39 11.45
CA PHE A 228 -24.74 5.50 10.43
C PHE A 228 -24.68 4.03 10.87
N ALA A 229 -23.55 3.59 11.40
CA ALA A 229 -23.38 2.21 11.86
C ALA A 229 -24.41 1.85 12.94
N HIS A 230 -24.57 2.68 13.97
CA HIS A 230 -25.51 2.44 15.07
C HIS A 230 -26.97 2.35 14.57
N ASN A 231 -27.36 3.21 13.62
CA ASN A 231 -28.70 3.15 13.01
C ASN A 231 -28.95 1.87 12.22
N ASN A 232 -27.89 1.16 11.82
CA ASN A 232 -27.94 -0.11 11.10
C ASN A 232 -27.56 -1.31 11.99
N ARG A 233 -27.60 -1.18 13.32
CA ARG A 233 -27.24 -2.26 14.28
C ARG A 233 -25.79 -2.76 14.15
N LEU A 234 -24.94 -1.97 13.53
CA LEU A 234 -23.50 -2.17 13.52
C LEU A 234 -22.89 -1.39 14.67
N VAL A 235 -21.91 -1.97 15.33
CA VAL A 235 -21.04 -1.25 16.27
C VAL A 235 -19.60 -1.41 15.81
N HIS A 236 -18.77 -0.42 16.05
CA HIS A 236 -17.35 -0.63 15.76
C HIS A 236 -16.69 -1.48 16.85
N GLY A 237 -16.97 -1.27 18.14
CA GLY A 237 -16.38 -2.03 19.26
C GLY A 237 -14.87 -1.83 19.51
N HIS A 238 -14.10 -1.46 18.50
CA HIS A 238 -12.64 -1.33 18.55
C HIS A 238 -12.11 -0.23 17.62
N LEU A 239 -12.74 0.96 17.64
CA LEU A 239 -12.32 2.08 16.80
C LEU A 239 -10.91 2.53 17.20
N ARG A 240 -9.96 2.38 16.28
CA ARG A 240 -8.53 2.72 16.45
C ARG A 240 -8.00 3.39 15.20
N PRO A 241 -6.90 4.18 15.29
CA PRO A 241 -6.35 4.90 14.13
C PRO A 241 -6.02 4.02 12.92
N THR A 242 -5.68 2.76 13.11
CA THR A 242 -5.40 1.79 12.02
C THR A 242 -6.64 1.43 11.20
N ASN A 243 -7.85 1.63 11.75
CA ASN A 243 -9.12 1.27 11.11
C ASN A 243 -9.80 2.49 10.47
N VAL A 244 -9.15 3.65 10.54
CA VAL A 244 -9.58 4.89 9.92
C VAL A 244 -8.68 5.11 8.71
N LEU A 245 -9.24 4.94 7.52
CA LEU A 245 -8.55 4.98 6.25
C LEU A 245 -8.86 6.28 5.50
N PHE A 246 -8.00 6.64 4.56
CA PHE A 246 -8.19 7.79 3.69
C PHE A 246 -8.26 7.36 2.23
N ASP A 247 -9.19 7.96 1.49
CA ASP A 247 -9.21 7.87 0.03
C ASP A 247 -8.18 8.86 -0.59
N PRO A 248 -7.98 8.84 -1.93
CA PRO A 248 -7.08 9.79 -2.59
C PRO A 248 -7.43 11.27 -2.32
N ASP A 249 -8.72 11.55 -2.13
CA ASP A 249 -9.26 12.90 -1.88
C ASP A 249 -9.16 13.33 -0.40
N ARG A 250 -8.54 12.49 0.44
CA ARG A 250 -8.35 12.69 1.89
C ARG A 250 -9.64 12.65 2.70
N SER A 251 -10.69 12.02 2.19
CA SER A 251 -11.90 11.75 2.95
C SER A 251 -11.70 10.52 3.85
N VAL A 252 -12.30 10.56 5.03
CA VAL A 252 -12.20 9.48 6.02
C VAL A 252 -13.18 8.37 5.67
N LYS A 253 -12.69 7.12 5.66
CA LYS A 253 -13.51 5.91 5.62
C LYS A 253 -13.14 4.93 6.72
N VAL A 254 -14.14 4.45 7.44
CA VAL A 254 -13.97 3.50 8.53
C VAL A 254 -14.19 2.07 8.04
N THR A 255 -13.40 1.13 8.57
CA THR A 255 -13.49 -0.30 8.23
C THR A 255 -13.54 -1.18 9.49
N ASP A 256 -13.74 -2.48 9.30
CA ASP A 256 -13.75 -3.51 10.37
C ASP A 256 -14.81 -3.28 11.47
N PHE A 257 -16.06 -3.05 11.04
CA PHE A 257 -17.22 -3.04 11.94
C PHE A 257 -17.61 -4.45 12.41
N TRP A 258 -18.29 -4.51 13.55
CA TRP A 258 -18.77 -5.72 14.22
C TRP A 258 -20.27 -5.63 14.46
N LEU A 259 -20.90 -6.75 14.81
CA LEU A 259 -22.28 -6.74 15.29
C LEU A 259 -22.32 -6.34 16.76
N GLN A 260 -23.42 -5.71 17.16
CA GLN A 260 -23.66 -5.34 18.55
C GLN A 260 -23.62 -6.57 19.47
N ASP A 261 -24.19 -7.69 19.02
CA ASP A 261 -24.26 -8.94 19.77
C ASP A 261 -22.92 -9.70 19.83
N ASP A 262 -21.97 -9.40 18.94
CA ASP A 262 -20.62 -10.00 18.95
C ASP A 262 -19.68 -9.33 19.98
N THR A 263 -20.07 -8.17 20.53
CA THR A 263 -19.23 -7.41 21.48
C THR A 263 -19.33 -7.88 22.94
N SER A 264 -20.24 -8.80 23.25
CA SER A 264 -20.38 -9.39 24.59
C SER A 264 -19.39 -10.52 24.90
N ASP A 265 -18.70 -11.06 23.89
CA ASP A 265 -17.79 -12.21 24.02
C ASP A 265 -16.29 -11.84 23.89
N VAL A 266 -15.95 -10.54 24.00
CA VAL A 266 -14.55 -10.02 23.98
C VAL A 266 -14.17 -9.39 25.32
#